data_AF-A0A950UTE9-F1
#
_entry.id   AF-A0A950UTE9-F1
#
_cell.length_a   1.000
_cell.length_b   1.000
_cell.length_c   1.000
_cell.angle_alpha   90.00
_cell.angle_beta   90.00
_cell.angle_gamma   90.00
#
_symmetry.space_group_name_H-M   'P 1'
#
loop_
_entity.id
_entity.type
_entity.pdbx_description
1 polymer ?
#
loop_
_entity_poly.entity_id
_entity_poly.type
_entity_poly.pdbx_seq_one_letter_code
_entity_poly.pdbx_strand_id
1 'polypeptide(L)'
;ARKVVRWAKAVPLKAHALRWTGKRPAADIEAAARDARYRLMGAWAKKKKLTALYVAHTRDDQAETFLLRLARGSGLDGLSAMRPLAPYPVAGFAELCVVRPLLTLDRDALRAHLTANSHEWLEDPMNGEDRFARIRLRKLLPALEEAGLTRARMADAAAHLHRAREALDAVTAAVLSRAARPQGHGFALDPGALAAAPREIALRALARLLMHVSGQAYRPRFERLERLFDRIAEGTVGAGCTLHNCRIVLAPRAKAVFGPGTLLVMAEAGRGK
;
A
#
# COMPACT_ATOMS: atom_id res chain seq x y z
N ALA A 1 1.00 19.66 -19.75
CA ALA A 1 2.46 19.34 -19.70
C ALA A 1 3.35 20.52 -20.12
N ARG A 2 3.28 21.04 -21.36
CA ARG A 2 4.18 22.12 -21.83
C ARG A 2 4.13 23.40 -20.96
N LYS A 3 2.93 23.85 -20.56
CA LYS A 3 2.75 25.02 -19.67
C LYS A 3 3.46 24.83 -18.31
N VAL A 4 3.30 23.66 -17.68
CA VAL A 4 3.94 23.32 -16.39
C VAL A 4 5.48 23.28 -16.52
N VAL A 5 6.01 22.69 -17.59
CA VAL A 5 7.46 22.70 -17.84
C VAL A 5 8.00 24.12 -18.01
N ARG A 6 7.25 24.99 -18.68
CA ARG A 6 7.60 26.41 -18.82
C ARG A 6 7.62 27.11 -17.46
N TRP A 7 6.59 26.92 -16.63
CA TRP A 7 6.54 27.48 -15.28
C TRP A 7 7.69 26.99 -14.40
N ALA A 8 7.99 25.70 -14.42
CA ALA A 8 9.09 25.13 -13.65
C ALA A 8 10.47 25.67 -14.09
N LYS A 9 10.65 26.02 -15.37
CA LYS A 9 11.88 26.65 -15.87
C LYS A 9 12.00 28.14 -15.52
N ALA A 10 10.89 28.80 -15.15
CA ALA A 10 10.90 30.21 -14.75
C ALA A 10 11.40 30.40 -13.31
N VAL A 11 11.57 29.31 -12.56
CA VAL A 11 12.19 29.23 -11.23
C VAL A 11 13.45 28.35 -11.35
N PRO A 12 14.37 28.32 -10.36
CA PRO A 12 15.62 27.55 -10.46
C PRO A 12 15.40 26.03 -10.28
N LEU A 13 14.43 25.46 -10.99
CA LEU A 13 14.08 24.04 -10.98
C LEU A 13 14.36 23.40 -12.34
N LYS A 14 14.89 22.17 -12.30
CA LYS A 14 15.01 21.31 -13.48
C LYS A 14 13.64 20.70 -13.79
N ALA A 15 13.18 20.83 -15.02
CA ALA A 15 11.88 20.33 -15.46
C ALA A 15 12.02 19.23 -16.52
N HIS A 16 11.32 18.12 -16.32
CA HIS A 16 11.32 16.97 -17.23
C HIS A 16 9.89 16.52 -17.54
N ALA A 17 9.59 16.34 -18.83
CA ALA A 17 8.32 15.76 -19.27
C ALA A 17 8.53 14.28 -19.62
N LEU A 18 7.86 13.38 -18.89
CA LEU A 18 7.90 11.94 -19.14
C LEU A 18 6.65 11.54 -19.93
N ARG A 19 6.82 10.93 -21.09
CA ARG A 19 5.73 10.54 -21.98
C ARG A 19 5.44 9.05 -21.84
N TRP A 20 4.18 8.70 -21.65
CA TRP A 20 3.71 7.34 -21.83
C TRP A 20 3.47 7.06 -23.31
N THR A 21 4.14 6.04 -23.85
CA THR A 21 4.10 5.65 -25.27
C THR A 21 3.35 4.33 -25.51
N GLY A 22 2.71 3.76 -24.50
CA GLY A 22 1.97 2.50 -24.60
C GLY A 22 0.54 2.66 -25.10
N LYS A 23 -0.09 1.54 -25.50
CA LYS A 23 -1.51 1.51 -25.87
C LYS A 23 -2.38 1.95 -24.69
N ARG A 24 -3.36 2.81 -24.96
CA ARG A 24 -4.39 3.16 -23.98
C ARG A 24 -5.20 1.89 -23.65
N PRO A 25 -5.31 1.51 -22.37
CA PRO A 25 -6.06 0.33 -21.97
C PRO A 25 -7.56 0.57 -22.18
N ALA A 26 -8.27 -0.51 -22.53
CA ALA A 26 -9.70 -0.47 -22.80
C ALA A 26 -10.55 -0.38 -21.51
N ALA A 27 -10.02 -0.84 -20.38
CA ALA A 27 -10.66 -0.80 -19.06
C ALA A 27 -9.69 -0.27 -18.00
N ASP A 28 -10.22 0.13 -16.84
CA ASP A 28 -9.45 0.61 -15.67
C ASP A 28 -8.44 1.72 -16.01
N ILE A 29 -8.85 2.65 -16.87
CA ILE A 29 -7.99 3.72 -17.39
C ILE A 29 -7.31 4.50 -16.26
N GLU A 30 -8.00 4.79 -15.14
CA GLU A 30 -7.41 5.50 -14.00
C GLU A 30 -6.29 4.70 -13.33
N ALA A 31 -6.52 3.40 -13.07
CA ALA A 31 -5.54 2.54 -12.42
C ALA A 31 -4.32 2.35 -13.31
N ALA A 32 -4.53 2.08 -14.61
CA ALA A 32 -3.44 1.91 -15.55
C ALA A 32 -2.68 3.22 -15.83
N ALA A 33 -3.36 4.37 -15.90
CA ALA A 33 -2.70 5.66 -16.02
C ALA A 33 -1.90 6.01 -14.76
N ARG A 34 -2.41 5.67 -13.57
CA ARG A 34 -1.67 5.79 -12.30
C ARG A 34 -0.41 4.93 -12.33
N ASP A 35 -0.54 3.65 -12.69
CA ASP A 35 0.60 2.72 -12.75
C ASP A 35 1.65 3.18 -13.77
N ALA A 36 1.22 3.59 -14.97
CA ALA A 36 2.12 4.13 -15.99
C ALA A 36 2.88 5.37 -15.49
N ARG A 37 2.17 6.29 -14.82
CA ARG A 37 2.78 7.50 -14.23
C ARG A 37 3.86 7.15 -13.22
N TYR A 38 3.56 6.28 -12.26
CA TYR A 38 4.54 5.88 -11.25
C TYR A 38 5.69 5.05 -11.84
N ARG A 39 5.45 4.19 -12.85
CA ARG A 39 6.54 3.50 -13.56
C ARG A 39 7.49 4.47 -14.26
N LEU A 40 6.95 5.45 -14.98
CA LEU A 40 7.76 6.48 -15.66
C LEU A 40 8.59 7.31 -14.68
N MET A 41 7.94 7.84 -13.63
CA MET A 41 8.62 8.62 -12.60
C MET A 41 9.67 7.78 -11.84
N GLY A 42 9.37 6.52 -11.56
CA GLY A 42 10.26 5.61 -10.85
C GLY A 42 11.50 5.26 -11.67
N ALA A 43 11.33 4.95 -12.96
CA ALA A 43 12.44 4.68 -13.87
C ALA A 43 13.36 5.90 -14.02
N TRP A 44 12.78 7.09 -14.14
CA TRP A 44 13.53 8.34 -14.21
C TRP A 44 14.29 8.63 -12.89
N ALA A 45 13.61 8.50 -11.75
CA ALA A 45 14.21 8.69 -10.43
C ALA A 45 15.37 7.73 -10.17
N LYS A 46 15.20 6.44 -10.52
CA LYS A 46 16.24 5.42 -10.42
C LYS A 46 17.47 5.77 -11.25
N LYS A 47 17.30 6.19 -12.51
CA LYS A 47 18.40 6.65 -13.38
C LYS A 47 19.16 7.85 -12.79
N LYS A 48 18.47 8.67 -12.00
CA LYS A 48 19.04 9.85 -11.33
C LYS A 48 19.49 9.61 -9.90
N LYS A 49 19.42 8.36 -9.41
CA LYS A 49 19.76 7.97 -8.02
C LYS A 49 18.98 8.78 -6.97
N LEU A 50 17.72 9.11 -7.26
CA LEU A 50 16.85 9.80 -6.32
C LEU A 50 16.15 8.79 -5.41
N THR A 51 15.98 9.16 -4.15
CA THR A 51 15.39 8.30 -3.09
C THR A 51 13.98 8.71 -2.68
N ALA A 52 13.51 9.88 -3.11
CA ALA A 52 12.18 10.39 -2.77
C ALA A 52 11.45 11.03 -3.96
N LEU A 53 10.15 10.77 -4.04
CA LEU A 53 9.21 11.45 -4.93
C LEU A 53 8.18 12.21 -4.09
N TYR A 54 8.16 13.54 -4.22
CA TYR A 54 7.18 14.40 -3.56
C TYR A 54 5.92 14.53 -4.42
N VAL A 55 4.75 14.37 -3.81
CA VAL A 55 3.45 14.51 -4.48
C VAL A 55 2.52 15.38 -3.63
N ALA A 56 1.73 16.22 -4.30
CA ALA A 56 0.85 17.21 -3.69
C ALA A 56 -0.54 16.64 -3.33
N HIS A 57 -0.60 15.49 -2.64
CA HIS A 57 -1.87 15.01 -2.09
C HIS A 57 -2.26 15.86 -0.88
N THR A 58 -3.55 16.14 -0.75
CA THR A 58 -4.19 17.04 0.21
C THR A 58 -5.09 16.31 1.19
N ARG A 59 -5.67 17.04 2.15
CA ARG A 59 -6.69 16.52 3.07
C ARG A 59 -7.93 16.03 2.32
N ASP A 60 -8.35 16.74 1.28
CA ASP A 60 -9.43 16.30 0.38
C ASP A 60 -9.14 14.91 -0.23
N ASP A 61 -7.91 14.68 -0.69
CA ASP A 61 -7.52 13.39 -1.26
C ASP A 61 -7.56 12.26 -0.22
N GLN A 62 -7.32 12.56 1.06
CA GLN A 62 -7.48 11.60 2.16
C GLN A 62 -8.93 11.23 2.36
N ALA A 63 -9.83 12.22 2.42
CA ALA A 63 -11.26 11.99 2.57
C ALA A 63 -11.82 11.19 1.37
N GLU A 64 -11.46 11.56 0.14
CA GLU A 64 -11.82 10.80 -1.07
C GLU A 64 -11.32 9.34 -0.99
N THR A 65 -10.07 9.15 -0.56
CA THR A 65 -9.48 7.80 -0.43
C THR A 65 -10.16 6.99 0.66
N PHE A 66 -10.49 7.61 1.80
CA PHE A 66 -11.20 6.99 2.91
C PHE A 66 -12.56 6.49 2.46
N LEU A 67 -13.39 7.34 1.85
CA LEU A 67 -14.72 6.97 1.34
C LEU A 67 -14.65 5.87 0.28
N LEU A 68 -13.71 5.95 -0.67
CA LEU A 68 -13.52 4.90 -1.68
C LEU A 68 -13.22 3.55 -1.04
N ARG A 69 -12.41 3.52 0.02
CA ARG A 69 -12.02 2.29 0.71
C ARG A 69 -13.14 1.77 1.61
N LEU A 70 -13.87 2.67 2.25
CA LEU A 70 -15.08 2.36 3.02
C LEU A 70 -16.15 1.71 2.14
N ALA A 71 -16.46 2.31 0.99
CA ALA A 71 -17.43 1.77 0.02
C ALA A 71 -17.03 0.39 -0.54
N ARG A 72 -15.75 0.02 -0.46
CA ARG A 72 -15.22 -1.29 -0.85
C ARG A 72 -15.18 -2.31 0.31
N GLY A 73 -15.70 -1.96 1.49
CA GLY A 73 -15.65 -2.81 2.67
C GLY A 73 -14.22 -3.04 3.19
N SER A 74 -13.33 -2.06 3.01
CA SER A 74 -11.95 -2.21 3.49
C SER A 74 -11.89 -2.26 5.01
N GLY A 75 -11.06 -3.14 5.56
CA GLY A 75 -10.73 -3.13 6.99
C GLY A 75 -9.72 -2.03 7.36
N LEU A 76 -9.22 -2.08 8.60
CA LEU A 76 -8.32 -1.09 9.21
C LEU A 76 -7.15 -0.66 8.32
N ASP A 77 -6.46 -1.61 7.66
CA ASP A 77 -5.32 -1.30 6.81
C ASP A 77 -5.67 -0.47 5.58
N GLY A 78 -6.85 -0.71 5.01
CA GLY A 78 -7.39 0.10 3.93
C GLY A 78 -7.91 1.43 4.47
N LEU A 79 -8.71 1.44 5.53
CA LEU A 79 -9.28 2.69 6.04
C LEU A 79 -8.23 3.68 6.59
N SER A 80 -7.02 3.23 6.90
CA SER A 80 -5.86 4.10 7.23
C SER A 80 -5.38 5.01 6.08
N ALA A 81 -6.11 5.07 4.95
CA ALA A 81 -5.88 5.93 3.79
C ALA A 81 -4.40 6.03 3.33
N MET A 82 -3.92 7.24 3.02
CA MET A 82 -2.53 7.48 2.59
C MET A 82 -1.64 7.84 3.78
N ARG A 83 -0.37 7.41 3.74
CA ARG A 83 0.66 7.82 4.71
C ARG A 83 1.42 9.06 4.23
N PRO A 84 1.89 9.96 5.12
CA PRO A 84 2.78 11.06 4.75
C PRO A 84 4.06 10.58 4.06
N LEU A 85 4.66 9.50 4.58
CA LEU A 85 5.78 8.79 3.98
C LEU A 85 5.36 7.34 3.69
N ALA A 86 5.56 6.88 2.45
CA ALA A 86 5.20 5.52 2.05
C ALA A 86 6.24 4.91 1.10
N PRO A 87 6.36 3.58 1.05
CA PRO A 87 7.08 2.89 -0.02
C PRO A 87 6.56 3.28 -1.39
N TYR A 88 7.40 3.18 -2.42
CA TYR A 88 6.96 3.41 -3.80
C TYR A 88 5.84 2.43 -4.20
N PRO A 89 4.76 2.89 -4.85
CA PRO A 89 3.56 2.08 -5.08
C PRO A 89 3.72 1.04 -6.21
N VAL A 90 4.88 0.96 -6.86
CA VAL A 90 5.15 0.03 -7.96
C VAL A 90 6.41 -0.77 -7.65
N ALA A 91 6.36 -2.08 -7.91
CA ALA A 91 7.51 -2.98 -7.76
C ALA A 91 8.72 -2.57 -8.61
N GLY A 92 9.92 -2.96 -8.19
CA GLY A 92 11.18 -2.66 -8.87
C GLY A 92 11.86 -1.34 -8.46
N PHE A 93 11.27 -0.61 -7.49
CA PHE A 93 11.75 0.69 -7.00
C PHE A 93 11.82 0.74 -5.46
N ALA A 94 12.35 -0.30 -4.83
CA ALA A 94 12.35 -0.45 -3.37
C ALA A 94 13.12 0.67 -2.62
N GLU A 95 14.11 1.28 -3.25
CA GLU A 95 14.90 2.40 -2.69
C GLU A 95 14.21 3.77 -2.79
N LEU A 96 13.06 3.83 -3.46
CA LEU A 96 12.30 5.06 -3.66
C LEU A 96 11.12 5.11 -2.69
N CYS A 97 10.86 6.28 -2.13
CA CYS A 97 9.68 6.55 -1.31
C CYS A 97 8.80 7.64 -1.95
N VAL A 98 7.54 7.69 -1.51
CA VAL A 98 6.61 8.78 -1.83
C VAL A 98 6.37 9.62 -0.59
N VAL A 99 6.60 10.92 -0.71
CA VAL A 99 6.42 11.93 0.35
C VAL A 99 5.23 12.83 0.01
N ARG A 100 4.36 13.09 0.99
CA ARG A 100 3.12 13.87 0.83
C ARG A 100 3.08 15.01 1.85
N PRO A 101 3.80 16.12 1.61
CA PRO A 101 3.91 17.19 2.60
C PRO A 101 2.60 17.97 2.82
N LEU A 102 1.69 17.98 1.83
CA LEU A 102 0.46 18.78 1.87
C LEU A 102 -0.76 18.00 2.41
N LEU A 103 -0.55 16.82 2.97
CA LEU A 103 -1.62 15.87 3.30
C LEU A 103 -2.57 16.38 4.39
N THR A 104 -2.13 17.35 5.17
CA THR A 104 -2.88 18.02 6.23
C THR A 104 -3.53 19.33 5.76
N LEU A 105 -3.29 19.78 4.53
CA LEU A 105 -3.82 21.03 4.00
C LEU A 105 -5.07 20.80 3.16
N ASP A 106 -6.02 21.71 3.29
CA ASP A 106 -7.23 21.74 2.48
C ASP A 106 -6.93 22.31 1.10
N ARG A 107 -7.62 21.80 0.07
CA ARG A 107 -7.46 22.30 -1.31
C ARG A 107 -7.81 23.78 -1.44
N ASP A 108 -8.80 24.24 -0.69
CA ASP A 108 -9.24 25.65 -0.74
C ASP A 108 -8.20 26.59 -0.10
N ALA A 109 -7.52 26.15 0.96
CA ALA A 109 -6.40 26.90 1.53
C ALA A 109 -5.24 27.04 0.52
N LEU A 110 -4.95 25.98 -0.25
CA LEU A 110 -3.95 26.04 -1.33
C LEU A 110 -4.38 27.00 -2.44
N ARG A 111 -5.65 26.99 -2.84
CA ARG A 111 -6.18 27.92 -3.85
C ARG A 111 -6.10 29.36 -3.36
N ALA A 112 -6.52 29.63 -2.12
CA ALA A 112 -6.40 30.96 -1.51
C ALA A 112 -4.94 31.45 -1.50
N HIS A 113 -3.99 30.58 -1.14
CA HIS A 113 -2.57 30.89 -1.20
C HIS A 113 -2.10 31.22 -2.62
N LEU A 114 -2.50 30.44 -3.62
CA LEU A 114 -2.15 30.71 -5.03
C LEU A 114 -2.74 32.05 -5.51
N THR A 115 -4.00 32.34 -5.19
CA THR A 115 -4.65 33.61 -5.52
C THR A 115 -3.95 34.80 -4.85
N ALA A 116 -3.63 34.70 -3.56
CA ALA A 116 -2.92 35.76 -2.83
C ALA A 116 -1.53 36.06 -3.40
N ASN A 117 -0.89 35.07 -4.04
CA ASN A 117 0.42 35.21 -4.67
C ASN A 117 0.33 35.40 -6.20
N SER A 118 -0.86 35.64 -6.75
CA SER A 118 -1.07 35.82 -8.20
C SER A 118 -0.49 34.68 -9.05
N HIS A 119 -0.54 33.45 -8.53
CA HIS A 119 -0.03 32.26 -9.21
C HIS A 119 -1.15 31.52 -9.93
N GLU A 120 -1.03 31.40 -11.25
CA GLU A 120 -1.92 30.57 -12.05
C GLU A 120 -1.74 29.07 -11.77
N TRP A 121 -2.82 28.29 -11.85
CA TRP A 121 -2.79 26.84 -11.87
C TRP A 121 -3.52 26.27 -13.10
N LEU A 122 -3.43 24.94 -13.27
CA LEU A 122 -4.18 24.20 -14.28
C LEU A 122 -5.19 23.31 -13.59
N GLU A 123 -6.42 23.29 -14.10
CA GLU A 123 -7.42 22.29 -13.71
C GLU A 123 -7.39 21.12 -14.69
N ASP A 124 -7.45 19.90 -14.16
CA ASP A 124 -7.51 18.69 -14.99
C ASP A 124 -8.91 18.56 -15.63
N PRO A 125 -9.03 18.50 -16.97
CA PRO A 125 -10.31 18.33 -17.66
C PRO A 125 -11.08 17.08 -17.21
N MET A 126 -10.37 16.04 -16.73
CA MET A 126 -10.99 14.82 -16.25
C MET A 126 -11.79 15.00 -14.95
N ASN A 127 -11.66 16.14 -14.26
CA ASN A 127 -12.38 16.42 -13.02
C ASN A 127 -13.92 16.47 -13.17
N GLY A 128 -14.45 16.55 -14.40
CA GLY A 128 -15.89 16.65 -14.69
C GLY A 128 -16.56 15.40 -15.25
N GLU A 129 -15.85 14.27 -15.43
CA GLU A 129 -16.43 13.06 -16.04
C GLU A 129 -17.06 12.08 -15.03
N ASP A 130 -18.39 11.99 -15.00
CA ASP A 130 -19.19 11.20 -14.03
C ASP A 130 -18.93 9.68 -13.99
N ARG A 131 -18.24 9.13 -14.99
CA ARG A 131 -17.87 7.71 -15.03
C ARG A 131 -16.91 7.28 -13.92
N PHE A 132 -16.21 8.23 -13.28
CA PHE A 132 -15.21 7.93 -12.28
C PHE A 132 -15.78 7.94 -10.86
N ALA A 133 -15.47 6.89 -10.09
CA ALA A 133 -15.97 6.73 -8.72
C ALA A 133 -15.63 7.93 -7.80
N ARG A 134 -14.48 8.57 -8.05
CA ARG A 134 -14.04 9.78 -7.32
C ARG A 134 -14.94 10.98 -7.57
N ILE A 135 -15.46 11.14 -8.78
CA ILE A 135 -16.34 12.26 -9.11
C ILE A 135 -17.70 12.08 -8.47
N ARG A 136 -18.23 10.84 -8.49
CA ARG A 136 -19.45 10.51 -7.74
C ARG A 136 -19.29 10.84 -6.25
N LEU A 137 -18.15 10.48 -5.63
CA LEU A 137 -17.88 10.83 -4.24
C LEU A 137 -17.78 12.34 -4.02
N ARG A 138 -17.12 13.08 -4.93
CA ARG A 138 -17.06 14.56 -4.84
C ARG A 138 -18.44 15.20 -4.88
N LYS A 139 -19.36 14.68 -5.70
CA LYS A 139 -20.76 15.15 -5.75
C LYS A 139 -21.52 14.86 -4.46
N LEU A 140 -21.15 13.82 -3.71
CA LEU A 140 -21.75 13.49 -2.42
C LEU A 140 -21.16 14.30 -1.25
N LEU A 141 -19.96 14.87 -1.40
CA LEU A 141 -19.28 15.59 -0.31
C LEU A 141 -20.13 16.70 0.32
N PRO A 142 -20.87 17.55 -0.41
CA PRO A 142 -21.71 18.58 0.22
C PRO A 142 -22.77 17.99 1.16
N ALA A 143 -23.49 16.96 0.71
CA ALA A 143 -24.49 16.28 1.54
C ALA A 143 -23.87 15.56 2.74
N LEU A 144 -22.68 14.98 2.58
CA LEU A 144 -21.92 14.39 3.68
C LEU A 144 -21.46 15.46 4.69
N GLU A 145 -21.05 16.63 4.22
CA GLU A 145 -20.67 17.77 5.06
C GLU A 145 -21.84 18.30 5.87
N GLU A 146 -23.02 18.44 5.26
CA GLU A 146 -24.28 18.79 5.95
C GLU A 146 -24.64 17.76 7.04
N ALA A 147 -24.37 16.47 6.78
CA ALA A 147 -24.54 15.39 7.76
C ALA A 147 -23.42 15.33 8.82
N GLY A 148 -22.46 16.26 8.81
CA GLY A 148 -21.36 16.34 9.77
C GLY A 148 -20.17 15.40 9.48
N LEU A 149 -20.14 14.76 8.31
CA LEU A 149 -19.02 13.96 7.80
C LEU A 149 -18.09 14.86 6.96
N THR A 150 -17.45 15.82 7.62
CA THR A 150 -16.56 16.77 6.95
C THR A 150 -15.28 16.11 6.45
N ARG A 151 -14.66 16.69 5.42
CA ARG A 151 -13.33 16.28 4.93
C ARG A 151 -12.30 16.16 6.05
N ALA A 152 -12.32 17.13 6.98
CA ALA A 152 -11.45 17.12 8.16
C ALA A 152 -11.71 15.91 9.06
N ARG A 153 -12.97 15.67 9.44
CA ARG A 153 -13.34 14.53 10.29
C ARG A 153 -13.00 13.18 9.66
N MET A 154 -13.18 13.04 8.34
CA MET A 154 -12.79 11.82 7.62
C MET A 154 -11.27 11.63 7.59
N ALA A 155 -10.50 12.71 7.38
CA ALA A 155 -9.04 12.65 7.43
C ALA A 155 -8.53 12.32 8.84
N ASP A 156 -9.13 12.91 9.88
CA ASP A 156 -8.81 12.62 11.29
C ASP A 156 -9.13 11.16 11.65
N ALA A 157 -10.28 10.65 11.21
CA ALA A 157 -10.62 9.23 11.36
C ALA A 157 -9.58 8.32 10.69
N ALA A 158 -9.15 8.64 9.47
CA ALA A 158 -8.10 7.90 8.79
C ALA A 158 -6.75 7.97 9.54
N ALA A 159 -6.42 9.12 10.13
CA ALA A 159 -5.21 9.30 10.95
C ALA A 159 -5.28 8.49 12.26
N HIS A 160 -6.44 8.43 12.92
CA HIS A 160 -6.65 7.58 14.09
C HIS A 160 -6.47 6.09 13.77
N LEU A 161 -7.06 5.64 12.66
CA LEU A 161 -6.88 4.27 12.18
C LEU A 161 -5.43 3.99 11.80
N HIS A 162 -4.72 4.97 11.25
CA HIS A 162 -3.30 4.84 10.97
C HIS A 162 -2.48 4.63 12.24
N ARG A 163 -2.71 5.39 13.31
CA ARG A 163 -2.03 5.19 14.61
C ARG A 163 -2.30 3.79 15.18
N ALA A 164 -3.56 3.34 15.13
CA ALA A 164 -3.92 1.99 15.55
C ALA A 164 -3.20 0.92 14.71
N ARG A 165 -3.10 1.14 13.39
CA ARG A 165 -2.34 0.27 12.49
C ARG A 165 -0.87 0.18 12.87
N GLU A 166 -0.22 1.30 13.20
CA GLU A 166 1.19 1.31 13.59
C GLU A 166 1.44 0.52 14.88
N ALA A 167 0.55 0.65 15.86
CA ALA A 167 0.61 -0.16 17.07
C ALA A 167 0.48 -1.67 16.76
N LEU A 168 -0.48 -2.05 15.91
CA LEU A 168 -0.65 -3.44 15.47
C LEU A 168 0.56 -3.94 14.67
N ASP A 169 1.15 -3.10 13.80
CA ASP A 169 2.34 -3.44 13.01
C ASP A 169 3.55 -3.68 13.93
N ALA A 170 3.69 -2.93 15.02
CA ALA A 170 4.75 -3.11 16.02
C ALA A 170 4.60 -4.44 16.78
N VAL A 171 3.40 -4.76 17.26
CA VAL A 171 3.12 -6.04 17.93
C VAL A 171 3.32 -7.22 16.96
N THR A 172 2.87 -7.07 15.70
CA THR A 172 3.07 -8.07 14.65
C THR A 172 4.55 -8.33 14.38
N ALA A 173 5.38 -7.27 14.38
CA ALA A 173 6.82 -7.41 14.20
C ALA A 173 7.48 -8.19 15.35
N ALA A 174 7.05 -7.94 16.59
CA ALA A 174 7.55 -8.67 17.76
C ALA A 174 7.16 -10.16 17.76
N VAL A 175 5.96 -10.49 17.26
CA VAL A 175 5.57 -11.89 17.05
C VAL A 175 6.44 -12.54 15.98
N LEU A 176 6.64 -11.88 14.84
CA LEU A 176 7.51 -12.40 13.78
C LEU A 176 8.96 -12.59 14.23
N SER A 177 9.51 -11.68 15.03
CA SER A 177 10.88 -11.80 15.55
C SER A 177 11.03 -12.93 16.57
N ARG A 178 9.94 -13.52 17.08
CA ARG A 178 9.96 -14.72 17.92
C ARG A 178 9.67 -15.97 17.10
N ALA A 179 8.66 -15.90 16.24
CA ALA A 179 8.13 -17.04 15.52
C ALA A 179 8.86 -17.36 14.22
N ALA A 180 9.63 -16.45 13.62
CA ALA A 180 10.26 -16.68 12.32
C ALA A 180 11.78 -16.44 12.33
N ARG A 181 12.54 -17.31 11.65
CA ARG A 181 13.98 -17.15 11.43
C ARG A 181 14.32 -17.37 9.96
N PRO A 182 15.18 -16.53 9.34
CA PRO A 182 15.69 -16.82 8.00
C PRO A 182 16.35 -18.20 7.96
N GLN A 183 16.04 -19.01 6.94
CA GLN A 183 16.67 -20.31 6.74
C GLN A 183 16.71 -20.68 5.25
N GLY A 184 17.92 -20.81 4.71
CA GLY A 184 18.11 -21.05 3.27
C GLY A 184 17.48 -19.93 2.43
N HIS A 185 16.66 -20.30 1.45
CA HIS A 185 15.93 -19.36 0.59
C HIS A 185 14.53 -18.99 1.12
N GLY A 186 14.27 -19.25 2.40
CA GLY A 186 12.97 -19.01 3.03
C GLY A 186 13.12 -18.72 4.51
N PHE A 187 12.08 -19.08 5.27
CA PHE A 187 12.02 -18.88 6.71
C PHE A 187 11.59 -20.16 7.40
N ALA A 188 12.24 -20.47 8.53
CA ALA A 188 11.68 -21.35 9.53
C ALA A 188 10.60 -20.60 10.32
N LEU A 189 9.50 -21.28 10.64
CA LEU A 189 8.36 -20.77 11.40
C LEU A 189 8.09 -21.71 12.58
N ASP A 190 8.04 -21.14 13.78
CA ASP A 190 7.58 -21.78 15.01
C ASP A 190 6.04 -21.68 15.08
N PRO A 191 5.31 -22.81 14.91
CA PRO A 191 3.86 -22.82 14.97
C PRO A 191 3.33 -22.46 16.37
N GLY A 192 4.03 -22.86 17.44
CA GLY A 192 3.61 -22.61 18.81
C GLY A 192 3.74 -21.14 19.18
N ALA A 193 4.86 -20.51 18.84
CA ALA A 193 5.04 -19.08 19.05
C ALA A 193 4.05 -18.23 18.22
N LEU A 194 3.70 -18.68 17.01
CA LEU A 194 2.68 -18.00 16.19
C LEU A 194 1.28 -18.16 16.81
N ALA A 195 0.90 -19.37 17.25
CA ALA A 195 -0.40 -19.66 17.82
C ALA A 195 -0.62 -19.04 19.21
N ALA A 196 0.46 -18.75 19.96
CA ALA A 196 0.38 -18.07 21.24
C ALA A 196 0.00 -16.58 21.14
N ALA A 197 0.11 -15.98 19.95
CA ALA A 197 -0.30 -14.60 19.73
C ALA A 197 -1.84 -14.49 19.56
N PRO A 198 -2.45 -13.33 19.88
CA PRO A 198 -3.85 -13.08 19.55
C PRO A 198 -4.11 -13.33 18.06
N ARG A 199 -5.22 -14.00 17.73
CA ARG A 199 -5.49 -14.54 16.38
C ARG A 199 -5.29 -13.51 15.25
N GLU A 200 -5.78 -12.30 15.43
CA GLU A 200 -5.61 -11.21 14.43
C GLU A 200 -4.13 -10.83 14.22
N ILE A 201 -3.32 -10.83 15.28
CA ILE A 201 -1.88 -10.57 15.18
C ILE A 201 -1.18 -11.74 14.48
N ALA A 202 -1.55 -12.98 14.81
CA ALA A 202 -0.98 -14.16 14.19
C ALA A 202 -1.27 -14.22 12.67
N LEU A 203 -2.51 -13.92 12.26
CA LEU A 203 -2.88 -13.81 10.85
C LEU A 203 -2.11 -12.69 10.13
N ARG A 204 -1.96 -11.52 10.76
CA ARG A 204 -1.14 -10.42 10.23
C ARG A 204 0.33 -10.82 10.07
N ALA A 205 0.90 -11.51 11.04
CA ALA A 205 2.26 -12.01 11.01
C ALA A 205 2.43 -13.01 9.85
N LEU A 206 1.55 -14.00 9.76
CA LEU A 206 1.58 -15.02 8.71
C LEU A 206 1.44 -14.39 7.32
N ALA A 207 0.49 -13.47 7.12
CA ALA A 207 0.34 -12.75 5.86
C ALA A 207 1.61 -11.98 5.47
N ARG A 208 2.22 -11.26 6.43
CA ARG A 208 3.44 -10.48 6.20
C ARG A 208 4.63 -11.38 5.84
N LEU A 209 4.76 -12.54 6.50
CA LEU A 209 5.78 -13.53 6.18
C LEU A 209 5.60 -14.07 4.75
N LEU A 210 4.38 -14.47 4.39
CA LEU A 210 4.08 -15.00 3.05
C LEU A 210 4.33 -13.94 1.96
N MET A 211 3.91 -12.69 2.16
CA MET A 211 4.18 -11.60 1.22
C MET A 211 5.67 -11.34 1.06
N HIS A 212 6.42 -11.39 2.16
CA HIS A 212 7.87 -11.20 2.14
C HIS A 212 8.57 -12.32 1.36
N VAL A 213 8.18 -13.58 1.59
CA VAL A 213 8.75 -14.75 0.90
C VAL A 213 8.37 -14.79 -0.58
N SER A 214 7.12 -14.48 -0.92
CA SER A 214 6.62 -14.56 -2.31
C SER A 214 6.93 -13.34 -3.17
N GLY A 215 7.31 -12.21 -2.54
CA GLY A 215 7.48 -10.92 -3.22
C GLY A 215 6.18 -10.30 -3.73
N GLN A 216 5.01 -10.85 -3.37
CA GLN A 216 3.72 -10.32 -3.80
C GLN A 216 3.34 -9.05 -3.03
N ALA A 217 2.74 -8.10 -3.75
CA ALA A 217 2.38 -6.79 -3.19
C ALA A 217 1.09 -6.80 -2.35
N TYR A 218 0.23 -7.80 -2.54
CA TYR A 218 -1.08 -7.90 -1.89
C TYR A 218 -1.12 -9.06 -0.90
N ARG A 219 -1.97 -8.97 0.13
CA ARG A 219 -2.17 -10.07 1.08
C ARG A 219 -2.88 -11.27 0.42
N PRO A 220 -2.66 -12.49 0.93
CA PRO A 220 -3.52 -13.63 0.59
C PRO A 220 -4.99 -13.35 0.93
N ARG A 221 -5.90 -14.02 0.23
CA ARG A 221 -7.33 -13.98 0.56
C ARG A 221 -7.55 -14.42 2.01
N PHE A 222 -8.34 -13.65 2.75
CA PHE A 222 -8.49 -13.81 4.20
C PHE A 222 -8.92 -15.23 4.60
N GLU A 223 -9.99 -15.76 4.02
CA GLU A 223 -10.45 -17.12 4.31
C GLU A 223 -9.39 -18.22 4.08
N ARG A 224 -8.52 -18.03 3.07
CA ARG A 224 -7.44 -19.00 2.80
C ARG A 224 -6.30 -18.86 3.81
N LEU A 225 -6.04 -17.63 4.26
CA LEU A 225 -5.06 -17.35 5.31
C LEU A 225 -5.52 -17.91 6.66
N GLU A 226 -6.80 -17.76 6.99
CA GLU A 226 -7.40 -18.33 8.20
C GLU A 226 -7.28 -19.85 8.21
N ARG A 227 -7.73 -20.52 7.13
CA ARG A 227 -7.59 -21.99 7.02
C ARG A 227 -6.15 -22.46 7.13
N LEU A 228 -5.19 -21.70 6.60
CA LEU A 228 -3.77 -22.04 6.77
C LEU A 228 -3.34 -21.89 8.23
N PHE A 229 -3.72 -20.79 8.88
CA PHE A 229 -3.40 -20.56 10.28
C PHE A 229 -3.97 -21.65 11.19
N ASP A 230 -5.23 -22.03 11.00
CA ASP A 230 -5.89 -23.08 11.79
C ASP A 230 -5.13 -24.41 11.64
N ARG A 231 -4.76 -24.78 10.40
CA ARG A 231 -3.92 -25.97 10.15
C ARG A 231 -2.54 -25.92 10.81
N ILE A 232 -1.94 -24.72 10.89
CA ILE A 232 -0.65 -24.53 11.56
C ILE A 232 -0.84 -24.71 13.08
N ALA A 233 -1.87 -24.11 13.65
CA ALA A 233 -2.17 -24.18 15.08
C ALA A 233 -2.53 -25.60 15.54
N GLU A 234 -3.25 -26.35 14.72
CA GLU A 234 -3.65 -27.75 14.98
C GLU A 234 -2.54 -28.77 14.65
N GLY A 235 -1.43 -28.34 14.03
CA GLY A 235 -0.37 -29.25 13.57
C GLY A 235 -0.76 -30.13 12.38
N THR A 236 -1.83 -29.80 11.65
CA THR A 236 -2.39 -30.56 10.52
C THR A 236 -1.84 -30.13 9.15
N VAL A 237 -0.70 -29.46 9.13
CA VAL A 237 0.01 -29.11 7.87
C VAL A 237 0.44 -30.38 7.11
N GLY A 238 0.79 -31.46 7.81
CA GLY A 238 1.07 -32.77 7.23
C GLY A 238 2.20 -32.75 6.20
N ALA A 239 1.95 -33.31 5.00
CA ALA A 239 2.89 -33.35 3.88
C ALA A 239 3.21 -31.96 3.28
N GLY A 240 2.53 -30.91 3.74
CA GLY A 240 2.69 -29.53 3.32
C GLY A 240 1.45 -28.94 2.66
N CYS A 241 1.54 -27.66 2.37
CA CYS A 241 0.52 -26.92 1.64
C CYS A 241 1.13 -25.73 0.91
N THR A 242 0.34 -25.11 0.05
CA THR A 242 0.76 -23.94 -0.71
C THR A 242 -0.24 -22.82 -0.52
N LEU A 243 0.27 -21.61 -0.31
CA LEU A 243 -0.53 -20.41 -0.27
C LEU A 243 0.33 -19.25 -0.72
N HIS A 244 -0.24 -18.38 -1.56
CA HIS A 244 0.38 -17.10 -1.90
C HIS A 244 1.77 -17.23 -2.57
N ASN A 245 1.93 -18.25 -3.43
CA ASN A 245 3.21 -18.63 -4.06
C ASN A 245 4.30 -18.99 -3.05
N CYS A 246 3.90 -19.46 -1.88
CA CYS A 246 4.78 -20.07 -0.89
C CYS A 246 4.41 -21.53 -0.69
N ARG A 247 5.42 -22.37 -0.52
CA ARG A 247 5.30 -23.74 -0.05
C ARG A 247 5.60 -23.76 1.46
N ILE A 248 4.67 -24.32 2.24
CA ILE A 248 4.77 -24.50 3.68
C ILE A 248 4.84 -26.00 3.97
N VAL A 249 5.93 -26.48 4.56
CA VAL A 249 6.15 -27.91 4.85
C VAL A 249 6.73 -28.09 6.25
N LEU A 250 6.58 -29.27 6.83
CA LEU A 250 7.30 -29.61 8.06
C LEU A 250 8.82 -29.69 7.77
N ALA A 251 9.62 -29.07 8.63
CA ALA A 251 11.07 -29.12 8.53
C ALA A 251 11.59 -30.53 8.84
N PRO A 252 12.56 -31.06 8.06
CA PRO A 252 13.33 -32.24 8.47
C PRO A 252 13.99 -31.99 9.83
N ARG A 253 14.19 -33.05 10.64
CA ARG A 253 14.79 -32.93 11.99
C ARG A 253 16.08 -32.10 12.01
N ALA A 254 16.95 -32.27 11.00
CA ALA A 254 18.21 -31.52 10.88
C ALA A 254 18.04 -30.00 10.64
N LYS A 255 16.87 -29.55 10.19
CA LYS A 255 16.54 -28.14 9.89
C LYS A 255 15.52 -27.55 10.86
N ALA A 256 15.09 -28.31 11.86
CA ALA A 256 14.04 -27.92 12.80
C ALA A 256 14.57 -26.99 13.90
N VAL A 257 14.84 -25.73 13.54
CA VAL A 257 15.49 -24.73 14.43
C VAL A 257 14.67 -24.36 15.67
N PHE A 258 13.37 -24.64 15.67
CA PHE A 258 12.47 -24.44 16.82
C PHE A 258 12.04 -25.78 17.46
N GLY A 259 12.71 -26.88 17.10
CA GLY A 259 12.34 -28.22 17.54
C GLY A 259 11.24 -28.88 16.70
N PRO A 260 10.71 -30.02 17.17
CA PRO A 260 9.67 -30.77 16.45
C PRO A 260 8.46 -29.89 16.12
N GLY A 261 7.98 -29.94 14.89
CA GLY A 261 6.88 -29.06 14.44
C GLY A 261 7.32 -27.81 13.70
N THR A 262 8.62 -27.46 13.69
CA THR A 262 9.15 -26.34 12.88
C THR A 262 8.65 -26.45 11.44
N LEU A 263 8.07 -25.39 10.90
CA LEU A 263 7.64 -25.30 9.51
C LEU A 263 8.68 -24.55 8.68
N LEU A 264 8.85 -24.93 7.41
CA LEU A 264 9.62 -24.19 6.42
C LEU A 264 8.67 -23.50 5.47
N VAL A 265 8.80 -22.17 5.36
CA VAL A 265 8.08 -21.32 4.41
C VAL A 265 9.06 -20.87 3.34
N MET A 266 8.87 -21.35 2.11
CA MET A 266 9.77 -21.06 0.98
C MET A 266 8.96 -20.53 -0.19
N ALA A 267 9.56 -19.68 -1.02
CA ALA A 267 8.93 -19.31 -2.29
C ALA A 267 8.74 -20.59 -3.11
N GLU A 268 7.57 -20.75 -3.74
CA GLU A 268 7.44 -21.76 -4.77
C GLU A 268 8.43 -21.41 -5.87
N ALA A 269 9.28 -22.37 -6.26
CA ALA A 269 10.13 -22.20 -7.42
C ALA A 269 9.21 -21.85 -8.59
N GLY A 270 9.31 -20.60 -9.07
CA GLY A 270 8.53 -20.18 -10.22
C GLY A 270 8.80 -21.17 -11.33
N ARG A 271 7.74 -21.70 -11.95
CA ARG A 271 7.85 -22.13 -13.35
C ARG A 271 8.40 -20.91 -14.08
N GLY A 272 9.69 -20.93 -14.40
CA GLY A 272 10.38 -19.82 -15.03
C GLY A 272 9.56 -19.31 -16.21
N LYS A 273 9.34 -17.99 -16.23
CA LYS A 273 9.02 -17.25 -17.44
C LYS A 273 10.16 -16.29 -17.68
#